data_AF-A0A1C5WL14-F1
#
_entry.id   AF-A0A1C5WL14-F1
#
_cell.length_a   1.000
_cell.length_b   1.000
_cell.length_c   1.000
_cell.angle_alpha   90.00
_cell.angle_beta   90.00
_cell.angle_gamma   90.00
#
_symmetry.space_group_name_H-M   'P 1'
#
loop_
_entity.id
_entity.type
_entity.pdbx_description
1 polymer ?
#
loop_
_entity_poly.entity_id
_entity_poly.type
_entity_poly.pdbx_seq_one_letter_code
_entity_poly.pdbx_strand_id
1 'polypeptide(L)'
;MKSITIESLERTDKDKVLVVDIRPEDQYQRGTFPGAVNLPMAEFEDRKTELELYKDKEIYLMCHTGERSLEYVQDLIADGYDAGNVTGGYRSYLKLTLTRFVQKDSEEQLAERTREIERSIIKKFRKSVWRPFTKALNEYQLVQEGDKIAVCISGGKDSMLMAKLFQELKRHGKVNFEVVFLVMNPGYNEDNWNIILNNAKLLGIPLTVFESDIFDTVATIDKNPCYLCARMRRGYLYSKAKELGCNKIALGHHFDDVIETILMGMLYSAKIETMMPKLHSQNFEGMELIRPMYMIKEEGIKAWRDYNKLQLIFHIF
;
A
#
# COMPACT_ATOMS: atom_id res chain seq x y z
N MET A 1 -22.66 31.46 -16.83
CA MET A 1 -22.83 31.37 -15.37
C MET A 1 -21.73 30.48 -14.82
N LYS A 2 -20.90 30.99 -13.90
CA LYS A 2 -19.79 30.23 -13.32
C LYS A 2 -20.35 29.15 -12.38
N SER A 3 -19.75 27.96 -12.38
CA SER A 3 -20.03 26.93 -11.38
C SER A 3 -18.72 26.30 -10.92
N ILE A 4 -18.70 25.84 -9.66
CA ILE A 4 -17.51 25.24 -9.03
C ILE A 4 -17.93 23.97 -8.28
N THR A 5 -17.06 22.97 -8.23
CA THR A 5 -17.27 21.79 -7.37
C THR A 5 -16.73 22.04 -5.97
N ILE A 6 -17.19 21.29 -4.98
CA ILE A 6 -16.69 21.40 -3.59
C ILE A 6 -15.18 21.12 -3.54
N GLU A 7 -14.69 20.12 -4.28
CA GLU A 7 -13.27 19.76 -4.30
C GLU A 7 -12.39 20.86 -4.88
N SER A 8 -12.92 21.63 -5.84
CA SER A 8 -12.21 22.77 -6.42
C SER A 8 -12.27 23.97 -5.47
N LEU A 9 -13.42 24.19 -4.84
CA LEU A 9 -13.65 25.25 -3.85
C LEU A 9 -12.73 25.12 -2.63
N GLU A 10 -12.44 23.90 -2.16
CA GLU A 10 -11.46 23.66 -1.07
C GLU A 10 -10.02 24.05 -1.44
N ARG A 11 -9.69 24.10 -2.74
CA ARG A 11 -8.34 24.42 -3.24
C ARG A 11 -8.18 25.89 -3.60
N THR A 12 -9.27 26.65 -3.61
CA THR A 12 -9.23 28.07 -3.92
C THR A 12 -8.72 28.87 -2.73
N ASP A 13 -8.07 29.99 -3.02
CA ASP A 13 -7.63 30.95 -2.02
C ASP A 13 -8.85 31.55 -1.27
N LYS A 14 -8.93 31.28 0.03
CA LYS A 14 -10.06 31.68 0.88
C LYS A 14 -10.16 33.18 1.07
N ASP A 15 -9.08 33.92 0.83
CA ASP A 15 -9.11 35.38 0.92
C ASP A 15 -9.82 35.99 -0.30
N LYS A 16 -9.81 35.29 -1.44
CA LYS A 16 -10.40 35.74 -2.72
C LYS A 16 -11.83 35.27 -2.97
N VAL A 17 -12.32 34.33 -2.17
CA VAL A 17 -13.63 33.70 -2.37
C VAL A 17 -14.49 33.81 -1.13
N LEU A 18 -15.77 34.14 -1.31
CA LEU A 18 -16.81 34.03 -0.30
C LEU A 18 -17.78 32.91 -0.67
N VAL A 19 -18.05 32.00 0.26
CA VAL A 19 -19.13 31.01 0.12
C VAL A 19 -20.33 31.51 0.90
N VAL A 20 -21.48 31.61 0.24
CA VAL A 20 -22.74 32.03 0.88
C VAL A 20 -23.71 30.86 0.85
N ASP A 21 -24.03 30.35 2.03
CA ASP A 21 -25.01 29.30 2.21
C ASP A 21 -26.41 29.90 2.31
N ILE A 22 -27.22 29.66 1.30
CA ILE A 22 -28.57 30.23 1.19
C ILE A 22 -29.64 29.32 1.80
N ARG A 23 -29.25 28.23 2.47
CA ARG A 23 -30.20 27.37 3.18
C ARG A 23 -30.76 28.09 4.42
N PRO A 24 -31.92 27.65 4.95
CA PRO A 24 -32.41 28.10 6.24
C PRO A 24 -31.36 27.97 7.34
N GLU A 25 -31.37 28.93 8.29
CA GLU A 25 -30.41 29.01 9.40
C GLU A 25 -30.32 27.70 10.19
N ASP A 26 -31.44 27.01 10.42
CA ASP A 26 -31.46 25.72 11.14
C ASP A 26 -30.68 24.62 10.39
N GLN A 27 -30.65 24.65 9.07
CA GLN A 27 -29.85 23.72 8.25
C GLN A 27 -28.38 24.10 8.19
N TYR A 28 -28.09 25.41 8.19
CA TYR A 28 -26.74 25.94 8.25
C TYR A 28 -26.06 25.59 9.59
N GLN A 29 -26.76 25.77 10.71
CA GLN A 29 -26.26 25.46 12.05
C GLN A 29 -25.96 23.96 12.25
N ARG A 30 -26.69 23.07 11.57
CA ARG A 30 -26.39 21.63 11.57
C ARG A 30 -25.10 21.28 10.83
N GLY A 31 -24.54 22.22 10.08
CA GLY A 31 -23.28 22.09 9.37
C GLY A 31 -23.34 22.76 8.01
N THR A 32 -22.22 23.32 7.59
CA THR A 32 -22.04 23.98 6.29
C THR A 32 -20.60 23.80 5.79
N PHE A 33 -20.28 24.35 4.63
CA PHE A 33 -18.90 24.48 4.17
C PHE A 33 -18.10 25.41 5.10
N PRO A 34 -16.87 25.04 5.52
CA PRO A 34 -16.12 25.82 6.50
C PRO A 34 -15.83 27.25 6.02
N GLY A 35 -16.26 28.24 6.81
CA GLY A 35 -16.11 29.66 6.47
C GLY A 35 -17.24 30.22 5.60
N ALA A 36 -18.28 29.44 5.30
CA ALA A 36 -19.45 29.97 4.61
C ALA A 36 -20.28 30.89 5.54
N VAL A 37 -20.84 31.95 4.97
CA VAL A 37 -21.78 32.87 5.64
C VAL A 37 -23.22 32.45 5.32
N ASN A 38 -24.13 32.52 6.28
CA ASN A 38 -25.54 32.21 6.03
C ASN A 38 -26.33 33.45 5.55
N LEU A 39 -27.02 33.29 4.43
CA LEU A 39 -27.96 34.28 3.88
C LEU A 39 -29.21 33.54 3.36
N PRO A 40 -30.15 33.17 4.24
CA PRO A 40 -31.30 32.35 3.88
C PRO A 40 -32.09 32.92 2.70
N MET A 41 -32.54 32.06 1.78
CA MET A 41 -33.39 32.45 0.63
C MET A 41 -34.57 33.37 1.02
N ALA A 42 -35.20 33.12 2.17
CA ALA A 42 -36.36 33.89 2.64
C ALA A 42 -36.03 35.34 2.98
N GLU A 43 -34.77 35.64 3.28
CA GLU A 43 -34.27 36.97 3.65
C GLU A 43 -33.32 37.54 2.60
N PHE A 44 -33.14 36.84 1.47
CA PHE A 44 -32.08 37.13 0.51
C PHE A 44 -32.20 38.53 -0.09
N GLU A 45 -33.41 38.94 -0.51
CA GLU A 45 -33.62 40.26 -1.08
C GLU A 45 -33.41 41.40 -0.07
N ASP A 46 -33.80 41.19 1.18
CA ASP A 46 -33.68 42.21 2.22
C ASP A 46 -32.22 42.38 2.67
N ARG A 47 -31.44 41.30 2.61
CA ARG A 47 -30.08 41.21 3.18
C ARG A 47 -28.97 41.10 2.15
N LYS A 48 -29.24 40.99 0.85
CA LYS A 48 -28.20 40.90 -0.19
C LYS A 48 -27.25 42.09 -0.23
N THR A 49 -27.67 43.24 0.30
CA THR A 49 -26.80 44.42 0.45
C THR A 49 -25.64 44.20 1.43
N GLU A 50 -25.73 43.22 2.34
CA GLU A 50 -24.61 42.79 3.19
C GLU A 50 -23.42 42.28 2.37
N LEU A 51 -23.65 41.82 1.13
CA LEU A 51 -22.62 41.32 0.23
C LEU A 51 -21.75 42.44 -0.38
N GLU A 52 -22.15 43.71 -0.28
CA GLU A 52 -21.32 44.86 -0.73
C GLU A 52 -19.96 44.89 -0.02
N LEU A 53 -19.87 44.36 1.20
CA LEU A 53 -18.62 44.23 1.95
C LEU A 53 -17.62 43.26 1.32
N TYR A 54 -18.05 42.46 0.34
CA TYR A 54 -17.28 41.40 -0.30
C TYR A 54 -17.22 41.56 -1.83
N LYS A 55 -17.47 42.77 -2.34
CA LYS A 55 -17.53 43.05 -3.78
C LYS A 55 -16.21 42.79 -4.53
N ASP A 56 -15.10 42.75 -3.79
CA ASP A 56 -13.76 42.41 -4.29
C ASP A 56 -13.51 40.89 -4.38
N LYS A 57 -14.43 40.06 -3.88
CA LYS A 57 -14.33 38.59 -3.87
C LYS A 57 -15.24 37.94 -4.91
N GLU A 58 -14.86 36.75 -5.34
CA GLU A 58 -15.78 35.87 -6.07
C GLU A 58 -16.77 35.23 -5.08
N ILE A 59 -18.08 35.38 -5.33
CA ILE A 59 -19.14 34.91 -4.43
C ILE A 59 -19.75 33.62 -4.98
N TYR A 60 -19.62 32.52 -4.23
CA TYR A 60 -20.26 31.25 -4.58
C TYR A 60 -21.47 30.95 -3.70
N LEU A 61 -22.65 30.87 -4.32
CA LEU A 61 -23.87 30.50 -3.61
C LEU A 61 -24.01 28.99 -3.50
N MET A 62 -24.38 28.53 -2.32
CA MET A 62 -24.59 27.13 -1.99
C MET A 62 -25.98 26.93 -1.39
N CYS A 63 -26.84 26.18 -2.06
CA CYS A 63 -28.07 25.65 -1.45
C CYS A 63 -27.92 24.16 -1.10
N HIS A 64 -29.01 23.47 -0.79
CA HIS A 64 -28.96 22.05 -0.44
C HIS A 64 -28.46 21.15 -1.60
N THR A 65 -28.99 21.33 -2.82
CA THR A 65 -28.70 20.51 -4.01
C THR A 65 -27.88 21.23 -5.07
N GLY A 66 -27.66 22.53 -4.95
CA GLY A 66 -27.03 23.38 -5.97
C GLY A 66 -27.98 23.80 -7.11
N GLU A 67 -29.25 23.40 -7.07
CA GLU A 67 -30.25 23.75 -8.10
C GLU A 67 -30.91 25.09 -7.79
N ARG A 68 -31.39 25.25 -6.55
CA ARG A 68 -32.09 26.48 -6.12
C ARG A 68 -31.19 27.71 -6.11
N SER A 69 -29.89 27.55 -5.88
CA SER A 69 -28.93 28.65 -5.86
C SER A 69 -28.71 29.27 -7.24
N LEU A 70 -29.12 28.60 -8.33
CA LEU A 70 -28.92 29.13 -9.67
C LEU A 70 -29.69 30.45 -9.90
N GLU A 71 -30.93 30.54 -9.43
CA GLU A 71 -31.75 31.76 -9.55
C GLU A 71 -31.07 32.95 -8.87
N TYR A 72 -30.73 32.79 -7.58
CA TYR A 72 -30.06 33.82 -6.79
C TYR A 72 -28.67 34.22 -7.32
N VAL A 73 -27.94 33.31 -7.99
CA VAL A 73 -26.68 33.68 -8.65
C VAL A 73 -26.95 34.59 -9.85
N GLN A 74 -28.03 34.37 -10.60
CA GLN A 74 -28.38 35.27 -11.71
C GLN A 74 -28.75 36.66 -11.18
N ASP A 75 -29.48 36.73 -10.08
CA ASP A 75 -29.83 38.00 -9.43
C ASP A 75 -28.58 38.77 -8.98
N LEU A 76 -27.63 38.10 -8.34
CA LEU A 76 -26.36 38.75 -7.95
C LEU A 76 -25.53 39.20 -9.17
N ILE A 77 -25.52 38.43 -10.26
CA ILE A 77 -24.84 38.85 -11.50
C ILE A 77 -25.51 40.11 -12.08
N ALA A 78 -26.85 40.18 -12.05
CA ALA A 78 -27.59 41.35 -12.50
C ALA A 78 -27.30 42.59 -11.65
N ASP A 79 -27.07 42.39 -10.34
CA ASP A 79 -26.67 43.42 -9.38
C ASP A 79 -25.15 43.76 -9.45
N GLY A 80 -24.40 43.12 -10.36
CA GLY A 80 -23.01 43.45 -10.67
C GLY A 80 -21.94 42.71 -9.85
N TYR A 81 -22.32 41.66 -9.12
CA TYR A 81 -21.39 40.81 -8.37
C TYR A 81 -20.74 39.74 -9.26
N ASP A 82 -19.49 39.36 -8.96
CA ASP A 82 -18.86 38.17 -9.55
C ASP A 82 -19.36 36.90 -8.83
N ALA A 83 -20.52 36.41 -9.24
CA ALA A 83 -21.19 35.30 -8.59
C ALA A 83 -21.15 33.97 -9.39
N GLY A 84 -21.09 32.86 -8.65
CA GLY A 84 -21.11 31.51 -9.19
C GLY A 84 -21.89 30.52 -8.32
N ASN A 85 -22.18 29.35 -8.87
CA ASN A 85 -22.93 28.29 -8.18
C ASN A 85 -22.01 27.17 -7.65
N VAL A 86 -22.28 26.68 -6.44
CA VAL A 86 -21.66 25.45 -5.93
C VAL A 86 -22.41 24.23 -6.47
N THR A 87 -21.76 23.48 -7.36
CA THR A 87 -22.33 22.31 -8.03
C THR A 87 -22.68 21.20 -7.03
N GLY A 88 -23.94 20.78 -7.01
CA GLY A 88 -24.45 19.75 -6.10
C GLY A 88 -24.66 20.24 -4.65
N GLY A 89 -24.38 21.52 -4.37
CA GLY A 89 -24.67 22.19 -3.10
C GLY A 89 -24.00 21.55 -1.88
N TYR A 90 -24.62 21.76 -0.72
CA TYR A 90 -24.17 21.19 0.56
C TYR A 90 -24.15 19.66 0.56
N ARG A 91 -25.02 19.01 -0.21
CA ARG A 91 -25.03 17.54 -0.34
C ARG A 91 -23.72 16.99 -0.89
N SER A 92 -23.09 17.67 -1.86
CA SER A 92 -21.75 17.29 -2.36
C SER A 92 -20.70 17.37 -1.26
N TYR A 93 -20.75 18.41 -0.43
CA TYR A 93 -19.82 18.59 0.69
C TYR A 93 -19.99 17.52 1.77
N LEU A 94 -21.24 17.19 2.13
CA LEU A 94 -21.54 16.08 3.03
C LEU A 94 -21.00 14.75 2.49
N LYS A 95 -21.25 14.46 1.21
CA LYS A 95 -20.77 13.22 0.57
C LYS A 95 -19.24 13.12 0.63
N LEU A 96 -18.54 14.20 0.30
CA LEU A 96 -17.08 14.25 0.36
C LEU A 96 -16.56 14.02 1.78
N THR A 97 -17.16 14.69 2.77
CA THR A 97 -16.79 14.58 4.18
C THR A 97 -17.01 13.17 4.72
N LEU A 98 -18.18 12.57 4.45
CA LEU A 98 -18.48 11.19 4.82
C LEU A 98 -17.51 10.20 4.18
N THR A 99 -17.18 10.39 2.90
CA THR A 99 -16.22 9.53 2.18
C THR A 99 -14.84 9.58 2.85
N ARG A 100 -14.36 10.77 3.22
CA ARG A 100 -13.08 10.94 3.94
C ARG A 100 -13.11 10.32 5.33
N PHE A 101 -14.22 10.46 6.06
CA PHE A 101 -14.38 9.88 7.39
C PHE A 101 -14.29 8.34 7.33
N VAL A 102 -15.04 7.71 6.42
CA VAL A 102 -15.00 6.25 6.22
C VAL A 102 -13.60 5.78 5.80
N GLN A 103 -12.91 6.53 4.94
CA GLN A 103 -11.55 6.20 4.53
C GLN A 103 -10.56 6.27 5.70
N LYS A 104 -10.62 7.33 6.51
CA LYS A 104 -9.74 7.52 7.66
C LYS A 104 -9.92 6.43 8.72
N ASP A 105 -11.15 6.10 9.06
CA ASP A 105 -11.46 5.00 9.99
C ASP A 105 -10.92 3.67 9.47
N SER A 106 -11.02 3.42 8.16
CA SER A 106 -10.48 2.20 7.53
C SER A 106 -8.96 2.13 7.59
N GLU A 107 -8.26 3.25 7.36
CA GLU A 107 -6.79 3.30 7.45
C GLU A 107 -6.27 3.09 8.88
N GLU A 108 -6.95 3.66 9.87
CA GLU A 108 -6.59 3.49 11.28
C GLU A 108 -6.79 2.05 11.75
N GLN A 109 -7.92 1.43 11.37
CA GLN A 109 -8.18 0.01 11.62
C GLN A 109 -7.13 -0.89 10.98
N LEU A 110 -6.74 -0.60 9.73
CA LEU A 110 -5.71 -1.34 9.02
C LEU A 110 -4.36 -1.22 9.73
N ALA A 111 -3.97 0.00 10.12
CA ALA A 111 -2.71 0.25 10.81
C ALA A 111 -2.66 -0.46 12.17
N GLU A 112 -3.75 -0.47 12.93
CA GLU A 112 -3.82 -1.22 14.19
C GLU A 112 -3.69 -2.72 13.95
N ARG A 113 -4.38 -3.25 12.93
CA ARG A 113 -4.25 -4.66 12.54
C ARG A 113 -2.83 -5.02 12.15
N THR A 114 -2.12 -4.17 11.40
CA THR A 114 -0.71 -4.36 11.07
C THR A 114 0.15 -4.45 12.34
N ARG A 115 -0.04 -3.54 13.30
CA ARG A 115 0.70 -3.54 14.58
C ARG A 115 0.44 -4.79 15.41
N GLU A 116 -0.79 -5.29 15.44
CA GLU A 116 -1.13 -6.55 16.11
C GLU A 116 -0.35 -7.73 15.52
N ILE A 117 -0.28 -7.80 14.19
CA ILE A 117 0.44 -8.85 13.46
C ILE A 117 1.94 -8.77 13.77
N GLU A 118 2.54 -7.57 13.72
CA GLU A 118 3.94 -7.32 14.11
C GLU A 118 4.21 -7.77 15.55
N ARG A 119 3.37 -7.34 16.49
CA ARG A 119 3.47 -7.69 17.91
C ARG A 119 3.38 -9.21 18.12
N SER A 120 2.59 -9.92 17.31
CA SER A 120 2.48 -11.38 17.38
C SER A 120 3.81 -12.08 17.10
N ILE A 121 4.63 -11.55 16.19
CA ILE A 121 5.96 -12.09 15.84
C ILE A 121 6.90 -12.01 17.04
N ILE A 122 6.94 -10.85 17.70
CA ILE A 122 7.87 -10.57 18.81
C ILE A 122 7.42 -11.19 20.13
N LYS A 123 6.11 -11.37 20.35
CA LYS A 123 5.56 -11.93 21.58
C LYS A 123 5.21 -13.42 21.43
N LYS A 124 4.14 -13.75 20.70
CA LYS A 124 3.60 -15.11 20.62
C LYS A 124 4.52 -16.07 19.86
N PHE A 125 5.03 -15.63 18.71
CA PHE A 125 5.90 -16.42 17.84
C PHE A 125 7.39 -16.15 18.06
N ARG A 126 7.74 -15.61 19.25
CA ARG A 126 9.13 -15.27 19.57
C ARG A 126 10.06 -16.46 19.47
N LYS A 127 9.64 -17.61 20.02
CA LYS A 127 10.46 -18.83 20.10
C LYS A 127 10.53 -19.58 18.77
N SER A 128 9.42 -19.65 18.04
CA SER A 128 9.30 -20.43 16.80
C SER A 128 9.77 -19.68 15.54
N VAL A 129 9.68 -18.35 15.53
CA VAL A 129 9.98 -17.53 14.35
C VAL A 129 11.08 -16.51 14.63
N TRP A 130 10.87 -15.57 15.57
CA TRP A 130 11.79 -14.44 15.76
C TRP A 130 13.20 -14.84 16.22
N ARG A 131 13.30 -15.74 17.21
CA ARG A 131 14.60 -16.21 17.73
C ARG A 131 15.38 -17.01 16.69
N PRO A 132 14.80 -17.97 15.96
CA PRO A 132 15.53 -18.66 14.89
C PRO A 132 15.92 -17.73 13.74
N PHE A 133 15.06 -16.78 13.36
CA PHE A 133 15.38 -15.76 12.35
C PHE A 133 16.63 -14.95 12.76
N THR A 134 16.59 -14.30 13.92
CA THR A 134 17.73 -13.50 14.42
C THR A 134 18.98 -14.35 14.66
N LYS A 135 18.83 -15.61 15.09
CA LYS A 135 19.95 -16.55 15.20
C LYS A 135 20.60 -16.81 13.83
N ALA A 136 19.81 -17.12 12.79
CA ALA A 136 20.32 -17.36 11.45
C ALA A 136 21.06 -16.14 10.88
N LEU A 137 20.53 -14.93 11.09
CA LEU A 137 21.17 -13.69 10.64
C LEU A 137 22.57 -13.51 11.26
N ASN A 138 22.70 -13.75 12.56
CA ASN A 138 23.95 -13.60 13.29
C ASN A 138 24.94 -14.73 12.97
N GLU A 139 24.47 -15.98 12.96
CA GLU A 139 25.30 -17.17 12.77
C GLU A 139 25.92 -17.22 11.36
N TYR A 140 25.16 -16.83 10.33
CA TYR A 140 25.63 -16.84 8.94
C TYR A 140 26.01 -15.46 8.40
N GLN A 141 26.02 -14.44 9.25
CA GLN A 141 26.33 -13.05 8.91
C GLN A 141 25.59 -12.58 7.63
N LEU A 142 24.26 -12.80 7.62
CA LEU A 142 23.43 -12.58 6.44
C LEU A 142 23.18 -11.09 6.16
N VAL A 143 23.10 -10.28 7.22
CA VAL A 143 22.89 -8.82 7.17
C VAL A 143 24.09 -8.14 7.83
N GLN A 144 24.65 -7.16 7.14
CA GLN A 144 25.85 -6.42 7.50
C GLN A 144 25.61 -4.91 7.29
N GLU A 145 26.50 -4.11 7.87
CA GLU A 145 26.40 -2.65 7.81
C GLU A 145 26.51 -2.14 6.37
N GLY A 146 25.58 -1.25 5.98
CA GLY A 146 25.54 -0.67 4.64
C GLY A 146 24.93 -1.58 3.56
N ASP A 147 24.42 -2.76 3.93
CA ASP A 147 23.73 -3.62 2.96
C ASP A 147 22.48 -2.96 2.39
N LYS A 148 22.20 -3.25 1.12
CA LYS A 148 20.91 -3.00 0.48
C LYS A 148 20.34 -4.31 -0.02
N ILE A 149 19.25 -4.74 0.61
CA ILE A 149 18.72 -6.10 0.50
C ILE A 149 17.40 -6.09 -0.26
N ALA A 150 17.34 -6.81 -1.38
CA ALA A 150 16.10 -7.10 -2.08
C ALA A 150 15.41 -8.31 -1.42
N VAL A 151 14.27 -8.10 -0.78
CA VAL A 151 13.44 -9.15 -0.18
C VAL A 151 12.39 -9.57 -1.21
N CYS A 152 12.53 -10.77 -1.76
CA CYS A 152 11.64 -11.24 -2.82
C CYS A 152 10.30 -11.75 -2.27
N ILE A 153 9.21 -11.19 -2.79
CA ILE A 153 7.85 -11.52 -2.40
C ILE A 153 7.21 -12.38 -3.49
N SER A 154 6.83 -13.60 -3.12
CA SER A 154 6.09 -14.53 -3.98
C SER A 154 4.58 -14.48 -3.75
N GLY A 155 4.12 -13.79 -2.70
CA GLY A 155 2.72 -13.79 -2.25
C GLY A 155 2.35 -14.90 -1.27
N GLY A 156 3.21 -15.90 -1.12
CA GLY A 156 3.02 -17.00 -0.17
C GLY A 156 3.32 -16.65 1.28
N LYS A 157 3.01 -17.60 2.17
CA LYS A 157 3.20 -17.49 3.63
C LYS A 157 4.63 -17.16 4.03
N ASP A 158 5.61 -17.78 3.38
CA ASP A 158 7.01 -17.69 3.79
C ASP A 158 7.60 -16.33 3.40
N SER A 159 7.38 -15.89 2.16
CA SER A 159 7.90 -14.60 1.69
C SER A 159 7.22 -13.40 2.37
N MET A 160 5.92 -13.49 2.65
CA MET A 160 5.19 -12.45 3.40
C MET A 160 5.65 -12.37 4.87
N LEU A 161 5.89 -13.51 5.53
CA LEU A 161 6.47 -13.51 6.87
C LEU A 161 7.90 -12.97 6.86
N MET A 162 8.73 -13.39 5.90
CA MET A 162 10.09 -12.86 5.74
C MET A 162 10.09 -11.33 5.62
N ALA A 163 9.15 -10.77 4.84
CA ALA A 163 9.02 -9.33 4.69
C ALA A 163 8.80 -8.63 6.04
N LYS A 164 7.86 -9.14 6.84
CA LYS A 164 7.59 -8.62 8.19
C LYS A 164 8.79 -8.78 9.12
N LEU A 165 9.51 -9.90 9.04
CA LEU A 165 10.72 -10.12 9.84
C LEU A 165 11.80 -9.08 9.53
N PHE A 166 11.97 -8.68 8.26
CA PHE A 166 12.88 -7.59 7.90
C PHE A 166 12.40 -6.22 8.35
N GLN A 167 11.09 -5.93 8.32
CA GLN A 167 10.55 -4.69 8.88
C GLN A 167 10.79 -4.60 10.39
N GLU A 168 10.54 -5.69 11.12
CA GLU A 168 10.83 -5.78 12.56
C GLU A 168 12.34 -5.67 12.84
N LEU A 169 13.18 -6.29 12.01
CA LEU A 169 14.64 -6.15 12.10
C LEU A 169 15.08 -4.71 11.87
N LYS A 170 14.51 -4.00 10.89
CA LYS A 170 14.85 -2.60 10.64
C LYS A 170 14.42 -1.69 11.80
N ARG A 171 13.34 -2.04 12.49
CA ARG A 171 12.80 -1.26 13.63
C ARG A 171 13.59 -1.48 14.93
N HIS A 172 14.09 -2.68 15.16
CA HIS A 172 14.72 -3.08 16.43
C HIS A 172 16.21 -3.43 16.32
N GLY A 173 16.73 -3.55 15.10
CA GLY A 173 18.10 -3.91 14.80
C GLY A 173 19.07 -2.77 15.07
N LYS A 174 20.34 -3.12 15.25
CA LYS A 174 21.45 -2.18 15.46
C LYS A 174 22.27 -1.92 14.19
N VAL A 175 22.06 -2.74 13.17
CA VAL A 175 22.78 -2.68 11.88
C VAL A 175 22.00 -1.75 10.97
N ASN A 176 22.68 -0.80 10.32
CA ASN A 176 22.03 0.05 9.32
C ASN A 176 22.09 -0.64 7.97
N PHE A 177 20.92 -0.93 7.41
CA PHE A 177 20.77 -1.52 6.09
C PHE A 177 19.47 -1.01 5.44
N GLU A 178 19.45 -1.05 4.11
CA GLU A 178 18.28 -0.76 3.30
C GLU A 178 17.56 -2.05 2.89
N VAL A 179 16.24 -1.97 2.74
CA VAL A 179 15.41 -3.09 2.30
C VAL A 179 14.49 -2.62 1.21
N VAL A 180 14.42 -3.40 0.14
CA VAL A 180 13.46 -3.24 -0.95
C VAL A 180 12.63 -4.50 -1.05
N PHE A 181 11.30 -4.40 -0.94
CA PHE A 181 10.40 -5.55 -1.07
C PHE A 181 10.02 -5.72 -2.54
N LEU A 182 10.66 -6.67 -3.21
CA LEU A 182 10.57 -6.82 -4.66
C LEU A 182 9.58 -7.92 -5.01
N VAL A 183 8.56 -7.59 -5.80
CA VAL A 183 7.62 -8.56 -6.37
C VAL A 183 7.65 -8.48 -7.90
N MET A 184 7.72 -9.64 -8.51
CA MET A 184 7.62 -9.77 -9.96
C MET A 184 6.20 -10.21 -10.29
N ASN A 185 5.55 -9.53 -11.22
CA ASN A 185 4.30 -10.00 -11.81
C ASN A 185 4.63 -10.68 -13.15
N PRO A 186 4.69 -12.03 -13.21
CA PRO A 186 4.92 -12.73 -14.46
C PRO A 186 3.71 -12.72 -15.39
N GLY A 187 2.55 -12.22 -14.93
CA GLY A 187 1.23 -12.39 -15.55
C GLY A 187 0.28 -13.19 -14.64
N TYR A 188 0.21 -12.86 -13.36
CA TYR A 188 -0.75 -13.46 -12.43
C TYR A 188 -2.20 -13.19 -12.88
N ASN A 189 -3.10 -14.13 -12.63
CA ASN A 189 -4.54 -13.85 -12.67
C ASN A 189 -4.85 -12.67 -11.72
N GLU A 190 -5.73 -11.77 -12.13
CA GLU A 190 -6.19 -10.61 -11.36
C GLU A 190 -6.57 -10.97 -9.92
N ASP A 191 -7.23 -12.11 -9.69
CA ASP A 191 -7.61 -12.55 -8.33
C ASP A 191 -6.38 -12.80 -7.45
N ASN A 192 -5.40 -13.54 -7.97
CA ASN A 192 -4.16 -13.83 -7.24
C ASN A 192 -3.34 -12.56 -7.03
N TRP A 193 -3.31 -11.67 -8.03
CA TRP A 193 -2.61 -10.40 -7.93
C TRP A 193 -3.23 -9.50 -6.84
N ASN A 194 -4.56 -9.41 -6.81
CA ASN A 194 -5.30 -8.68 -5.78
C ASN A 194 -5.05 -9.26 -4.39
N ILE A 195 -4.97 -10.60 -4.24
CA ILE A 195 -4.60 -11.22 -2.95
C ILE A 195 -3.22 -10.74 -2.50
N ILE A 196 -2.22 -10.69 -3.39
CA ILE A 196 -0.86 -10.22 -3.06
C ILE A 196 -0.89 -8.76 -2.60
N LEU A 197 -1.53 -7.88 -3.38
CA LEU A 197 -1.60 -6.45 -3.09
C LEU A 197 -2.36 -6.16 -1.79
N ASN A 198 -3.49 -6.83 -1.57
CA ASN A 198 -4.30 -6.66 -0.36
C ASN A 198 -3.55 -7.12 0.89
N ASN A 199 -2.85 -8.26 0.82
CA ASN A 199 -2.02 -8.72 1.94
C ASN A 199 -0.83 -7.80 2.18
N ALA A 200 -0.17 -7.31 1.14
CA ALA A 200 0.92 -6.36 1.32
C ALA A 200 0.44 -5.06 1.95
N LYS A 201 -0.72 -4.55 1.54
CA LYS A 201 -1.37 -3.38 2.16
C LYS A 201 -1.70 -3.64 3.64
N LEU A 202 -2.34 -4.78 3.95
CA LEU A 202 -2.66 -5.21 5.32
C LEU A 202 -1.41 -5.36 6.21
N LEU A 203 -0.33 -5.86 5.64
CA LEU A 203 0.93 -6.09 6.32
C LEU A 203 1.81 -4.84 6.37
N GLY A 204 1.42 -3.74 5.71
CA GLY A 204 2.20 -2.51 5.61
C GLY A 204 3.52 -2.69 4.86
N ILE A 205 3.56 -3.59 3.86
CA ILE A 205 4.77 -3.90 3.08
C ILE A 205 4.81 -3.00 1.83
N PRO A 206 5.79 -2.09 1.71
CA PRO A 206 5.92 -1.23 0.53
C PRO A 206 6.53 -2.03 -0.64
N LEU A 207 5.66 -2.61 -1.46
CA LEU A 207 6.07 -3.40 -2.63
C LEU A 207 6.64 -2.53 -3.75
N THR A 208 7.78 -2.96 -4.28
CA THR A 208 8.31 -2.54 -5.58
C THR A 208 7.91 -3.60 -6.60
N VAL A 209 6.95 -3.27 -7.46
CA VAL A 209 6.43 -4.16 -8.49
C VAL A 209 7.23 -3.95 -9.78
N PHE A 210 7.54 -5.04 -10.47
CA PHE A 210 7.96 -4.98 -11.87
C PHE A 210 7.30 -6.10 -12.66
N GLU A 211 7.06 -5.83 -13.95
CA GLU A 211 6.42 -6.75 -14.88
C GLU A 211 7.49 -7.48 -15.70
N SER A 212 7.14 -8.68 -16.16
CA SER A 212 8.00 -9.49 -17.03
C SER A 212 7.16 -10.39 -17.93
N ASP A 213 7.47 -10.45 -19.22
CA ASP A 213 6.77 -11.27 -20.23
C ASP A 213 7.20 -12.75 -20.21
N ILE A 214 7.44 -13.30 -19.02
CA ILE A 214 8.00 -14.65 -18.85
C ILE A 214 7.02 -15.70 -19.36
N PHE A 215 5.71 -15.52 -19.18
CA PHE A 215 4.72 -16.51 -19.61
C PHE A 215 4.65 -16.65 -21.13
N ASP A 216 4.73 -15.56 -21.88
CA ASP A 216 4.71 -15.59 -23.36
C ASP A 216 5.95 -16.28 -23.94
N THR A 217 7.10 -16.12 -23.26
CA THR A 217 8.36 -16.76 -23.67
C THR A 217 8.41 -18.26 -23.35
N VAL A 218 7.72 -18.71 -22.29
CA VAL A 218 7.71 -20.14 -21.88
C VAL A 218 6.72 -20.96 -22.70
N ALA A 219 5.64 -20.35 -23.21
CA ALA A 219 4.62 -21.01 -24.04
C ALA A 219 5.18 -21.52 -25.39
N THR A 220 6.34 -21.04 -25.82
CA THR A 220 7.01 -21.43 -27.08
C THR A 220 8.05 -22.54 -26.91
N ILE A 221 8.26 -23.08 -25.69
CA ILE A 221 9.37 -24.00 -25.40
C ILE A 221 8.85 -25.40 -25.00
N ASP A 222 9.21 -26.40 -25.80
CA ASP A 222 8.68 -27.78 -25.77
C ASP A 222 9.23 -28.69 -24.64
N LYS A 223 10.18 -28.22 -23.81
CA LYS A 223 10.83 -29.04 -22.75
C LYS A 223 10.94 -28.33 -21.40
N ASN A 224 10.41 -28.97 -20.35
CA ASN A 224 10.46 -28.57 -18.93
C ASN A 224 10.15 -27.07 -18.66
N PRO A 225 8.96 -26.60 -19.07
CA PRO A 225 8.57 -25.19 -18.98
C PRO A 225 8.63 -24.65 -17.54
N CYS A 226 8.29 -25.45 -16.53
CA CYS A 226 8.30 -25.03 -15.13
C CYS A 226 9.70 -24.75 -14.58
N TYR A 227 10.70 -25.58 -14.90
CA TYR A 227 12.08 -25.39 -14.46
C TYR A 227 12.73 -24.17 -15.14
N LEU A 228 12.47 -24.00 -16.45
CA LEU A 228 12.96 -22.86 -17.21
C LEU A 228 12.33 -21.56 -16.69
N CYS A 229 11.02 -21.58 -16.40
CA CYS A 229 10.30 -20.48 -15.78
C CYS A 229 10.93 -20.09 -14.43
N ALA A 230 11.15 -21.05 -13.51
CA ALA A 230 11.79 -20.76 -12.23
C ALA A 230 13.21 -20.19 -12.37
N ARG A 231 14.00 -20.66 -13.35
CA ARG A 231 15.35 -20.14 -13.62
C ARG A 231 15.33 -18.72 -14.20
N MET A 232 14.43 -18.44 -15.15
CA MET A 232 14.27 -17.11 -15.74
C MET A 232 13.75 -16.10 -14.72
N ARG A 233 12.73 -16.46 -13.93
CA ARG A 233 12.20 -15.63 -12.83
C ARG A 233 13.30 -15.17 -11.88
N ARG A 234 14.21 -16.08 -11.50
CA ARG A 234 15.38 -15.72 -10.69
C ARG A 234 16.31 -14.75 -11.41
N GLY A 235 16.60 -14.96 -12.70
CA GLY A 235 17.42 -14.04 -13.49
C GLY A 235 16.87 -12.60 -13.51
N TYR A 236 15.57 -12.44 -13.77
CA TYR A 236 14.92 -11.13 -13.77
C TYR A 236 14.92 -10.47 -12.39
N LEU A 237 14.61 -11.23 -11.33
CA LEU A 237 14.67 -10.73 -9.96
C LEU A 237 16.08 -10.20 -9.60
N TYR A 238 17.12 -10.92 -9.99
CA TYR A 238 18.50 -10.53 -9.72
C TYR A 238 18.91 -9.29 -10.51
N SER A 239 18.55 -9.24 -11.79
CA SER A 239 18.79 -8.06 -12.64
C SER A 239 18.14 -6.83 -12.03
N LYS A 240 16.85 -6.95 -11.64
CA LYS A 240 16.11 -5.83 -11.07
C LYS A 240 16.65 -5.41 -9.70
N ALA A 241 17.03 -6.37 -8.86
CA ALA A 241 17.68 -6.08 -7.59
C ALA A 241 18.99 -5.30 -7.79
N LYS A 242 19.81 -5.69 -8.79
CA LYS A 242 21.06 -5.01 -9.14
C LYS A 242 20.82 -3.59 -9.66
N GLU A 243 19.82 -3.39 -10.53
CA GLU A 243 19.40 -2.05 -10.99
C GLU A 243 19.00 -1.13 -9.84
N LEU A 244 18.36 -1.68 -8.81
CA LEU A 244 17.95 -0.95 -7.60
C LEU A 244 19.12 -0.73 -6.61
N GLY A 245 20.33 -1.16 -6.97
CA GLY A 245 21.54 -1.03 -6.18
C GLY A 245 21.64 -2.02 -5.01
N CYS A 246 20.86 -3.10 -5.03
CA CYS A 246 20.94 -4.12 -3.98
C CYS A 246 22.21 -4.97 -4.15
N ASN A 247 22.90 -5.25 -3.05
CA ASN A 247 24.03 -6.18 -3.01
C ASN A 247 23.62 -7.57 -2.51
N LYS A 248 22.41 -7.71 -1.94
CA LYS A 248 21.87 -8.99 -1.46
C LYS A 248 20.45 -9.24 -1.93
N ILE A 249 20.12 -10.51 -2.12
CA ILE A 249 18.76 -10.98 -2.41
C ILE A 249 18.32 -12.01 -1.38
N ALA A 250 17.22 -11.74 -0.69
CA ALA A 250 16.66 -12.60 0.35
C ALA A 250 15.49 -13.42 -0.20
N LEU A 251 15.57 -14.74 -0.04
CA LEU A 251 14.54 -15.69 -0.43
C LEU A 251 13.97 -16.41 0.79
N GLY A 252 12.65 -16.65 0.79
CA GLY A 252 11.90 -17.19 1.92
C GLY A 252 12.02 -18.70 2.14
N HIS A 253 13.18 -19.29 1.86
CA HIS A 253 13.40 -20.72 2.09
C HIS A 253 13.58 -21.00 3.59
N HIS A 254 12.77 -21.91 4.13
CA HIS A 254 12.75 -22.27 5.54
C HIS A 254 13.48 -23.59 5.81
N PHE A 255 13.60 -23.98 7.08
CA PHE A 255 14.36 -25.16 7.51
C PHE A 255 13.87 -26.43 6.81
N ASP A 256 12.56 -26.62 6.68
CA ASP A 256 11.99 -27.81 6.04
C ASP A 256 12.36 -27.90 4.54
N ASP A 257 12.41 -26.79 3.78
CA ASP A 257 12.87 -26.76 2.38
C ASP A 257 14.31 -27.27 2.24
N VAL A 258 15.16 -26.95 3.23
CA VAL A 258 16.56 -27.38 3.28
C VAL A 258 16.64 -28.89 3.46
N ILE A 259 15.81 -29.45 4.34
CA ILE A 259 15.71 -30.90 4.58
C ILE A 259 15.17 -31.62 3.35
N GLU A 260 14.10 -31.09 2.75
CA GLU A 260 13.51 -31.64 1.52
C GLU A 260 14.54 -31.67 0.39
N THR A 261 15.31 -30.59 0.21
CA THR A 261 16.35 -30.53 -0.82
C THR A 261 17.44 -31.58 -0.60
N ILE A 262 17.90 -31.77 0.65
CA ILE A 262 18.89 -32.81 0.98
C ILE A 262 18.33 -34.19 0.65
N LEU A 263 17.09 -34.46 1.07
CA LEU A 263 16.46 -35.76 0.84
C LEU A 263 16.27 -36.03 -0.66
N MET A 264 15.84 -35.03 -1.43
CA MET A 264 15.72 -35.13 -2.89
C MET A 264 17.07 -35.44 -3.55
N GLY A 265 18.13 -34.74 -3.16
CA GLY A 265 19.49 -34.98 -3.67
C GLY A 265 19.98 -36.40 -3.37
N MET A 266 19.74 -36.89 -2.16
CA MET A 266 20.14 -38.22 -1.73
C MET A 266 19.36 -39.31 -2.48
N LEU A 267 18.03 -39.20 -2.56
CA LEU A 267 17.16 -40.23 -3.12
C LEU A 267 17.19 -40.29 -4.66
N TYR A 268 17.23 -39.13 -5.33
CA TYR A 268 17.09 -39.08 -6.79
C TYR A 268 18.40 -38.83 -7.53
N SER A 269 19.45 -38.34 -6.85
CA SER A 269 20.73 -38.00 -7.48
C SER A 269 21.94 -38.68 -6.83
N ALA A 270 21.75 -39.46 -5.77
CA ALA A 270 22.84 -40.09 -5.00
C ALA A 270 23.91 -39.08 -4.53
N LYS A 271 23.49 -37.86 -4.21
CA LYS A 271 24.37 -36.77 -3.77
C LYS A 271 23.90 -36.20 -2.44
N ILE A 272 24.86 -35.81 -1.60
CA ILE A 272 24.59 -35.04 -0.38
C ILE A 272 24.82 -33.57 -0.73
N GLU A 273 23.76 -32.92 -1.21
CA GLU A 273 23.75 -31.49 -1.56
C GLU A 273 22.65 -30.78 -0.74
N THR A 274 22.85 -29.51 -0.42
CA THR A 274 21.88 -28.71 0.33
C THR A 274 21.83 -27.28 -0.18
N MET A 275 20.81 -26.54 0.25
CA MET A 275 20.72 -25.11 0.00
C MET A 275 21.56 -24.38 1.06
N MET A 276 22.69 -23.77 0.71
CA MET A 276 23.48 -23.03 1.70
C MET A 276 22.75 -21.77 2.20
N PRO A 277 22.92 -21.32 3.46
CA PRO A 277 22.25 -20.12 3.97
C PRO A 277 22.67 -18.84 3.24
N LYS A 278 23.87 -18.81 2.67
CA LYS A 278 24.43 -17.71 1.89
C LYS A 278 25.23 -18.25 0.69
N LEU A 279 25.09 -17.62 -0.48
CA LEU A 279 25.79 -17.98 -1.72
C LEU A 279 26.15 -16.72 -2.51
N HIS A 280 27.36 -16.68 -3.09
CA HIS A 280 27.68 -15.68 -4.11
C HIS A 280 27.04 -16.05 -5.44
N SER A 281 26.46 -15.07 -6.11
CA SER A 281 25.92 -15.26 -7.46
C SER A 281 27.05 -15.42 -8.47
N GLN A 282 27.02 -16.49 -9.26
CA GLN A 282 27.98 -16.70 -10.35
C GLN A 282 27.70 -15.81 -11.56
N ASN A 283 26.43 -15.42 -11.76
CA ASN A 283 25.97 -14.69 -12.95
C ASN A 283 25.83 -13.18 -12.71
N PHE A 284 25.84 -12.75 -11.45
CA PHE A 284 25.67 -11.34 -11.07
C PHE A 284 26.77 -10.98 -10.08
N GLU A 285 27.88 -10.48 -10.61
CA GLU A 285 29.02 -10.06 -9.79
C GLU A 285 28.58 -9.06 -8.71
N GLY A 286 29.07 -9.29 -7.49
CA GLY A 286 28.77 -8.49 -6.29
C GLY A 286 27.45 -8.82 -5.59
N MET A 287 26.62 -9.73 -6.13
CA MET A 287 25.33 -10.11 -5.53
C MET A 287 25.44 -11.37 -4.68
N GLU A 288 24.93 -11.33 -3.45
CA GLU A 288 24.77 -12.51 -2.60
C GLU A 288 23.30 -12.94 -2.47
N LEU A 289 23.03 -14.23 -2.59
CA LEU A 289 21.76 -14.82 -2.16
C LEU A 289 21.86 -15.17 -0.68
N ILE A 290 20.87 -14.73 0.09
CA ILE A 290 20.69 -15.08 1.50
C ILE A 290 19.35 -15.79 1.74
N ARG A 291 19.32 -16.69 2.72
CA ARG A 291 18.12 -17.42 3.17
C ARG A 291 17.86 -17.14 4.65
N PRO A 292 17.22 -16.03 5.00
CA PRO A 292 17.10 -15.60 6.41
C PRO A 292 16.21 -16.52 7.28
N MET A 293 15.34 -17.30 6.65
CA MET A 293 14.44 -18.23 7.32
C MET A 293 15.06 -19.61 7.55
N TYR A 294 16.37 -19.77 7.32
CA TYR A 294 17.11 -21.04 7.34
C TYR A 294 16.88 -21.92 8.57
N MET A 295 16.62 -21.31 9.73
CA MET A 295 16.44 -22.00 11.01
C MET A 295 14.97 -22.00 11.50
N ILE A 296 14.06 -21.43 10.72
CA ILE A 296 12.63 -21.37 11.04
C ILE A 296 11.97 -22.63 10.49
N LYS A 297 11.22 -23.35 11.31
CA LYS A 297 10.42 -24.50 10.85
C LYS A 297 9.12 -24.03 10.22
N GLU A 298 8.64 -24.73 9.21
CA GLU A 298 7.40 -24.39 8.49
C GLU A 298 6.19 -24.33 9.42
N GLU A 299 6.13 -25.21 10.42
CA GLU A 299 5.09 -25.21 11.46
C GLU A 299 4.92 -23.83 12.11
N GLY A 300 6.03 -23.14 12.42
CA GLY A 300 6.00 -21.80 13.01
C GLY A 300 5.43 -20.75 12.07
N ILE A 301 5.68 -20.90 10.76
CA ILE A 301 5.19 -20.02 9.71
C ILE A 301 3.68 -20.21 9.52
N LYS A 302 3.23 -21.48 9.42
CA LYS A 302 1.81 -21.85 9.33
C LYS A 302 1.03 -21.34 10.55
N ALA A 303 1.55 -21.57 11.76
CA ALA A 303 0.92 -21.11 12.99
C ALA A 303 0.79 -19.57 13.05
N TRP A 304 1.79 -18.82 12.56
CA TRP A 304 1.72 -17.36 12.47
C TRP A 304 0.65 -16.91 11.47
N ARG A 305 0.60 -17.50 10.28
CA ARG A 305 -0.42 -17.20 9.26
C ARG A 305 -1.82 -17.44 9.82
N ASP A 306 -2.04 -18.60 10.42
CA ASP A 306 -3.36 -19.04 10.90
C ASP A 306 -3.85 -18.21 12.07
N TYR A 307 -2.96 -17.88 13.01
CA TYR A 307 -3.29 -17.00 14.13
C TYR A 307 -3.72 -15.61 13.69
N ASN A 308 -3.07 -15.06 12.66
CA ASN A 308 -3.39 -13.75 12.12
C ASN A 308 -4.51 -13.77 11.07
N LYS A 309 -5.03 -14.97 10.74
CA LYS A 309 -6.09 -15.21 9.75
C LYS A 309 -5.75 -14.65 8.36
N LEU A 310 -4.50 -14.81 7.95
CA LEU A 310 -4.01 -14.32 6.66
C LEU A 310 -4.39 -15.29 5.54
N GLN A 311 -5.06 -14.76 4.51
CA GLN A 311 -5.36 -15.51 3.29
C GLN A 311 -4.27 -15.24 2.27
N LEU A 312 -3.33 -16.17 2.10
CA LEU A 312 -2.17 -16.03 1.23
C LEU A 312 -2.27 -17.04 0.10
N ILE A 313 -1.68 -16.71 -1.05
CA ILE A 313 -1.66 -17.65 -2.17
C ILE A 313 -0.83 -18.89 -1.77
N PHE A 314 -1.34 -20.07 -2.12
CA PHE A 314 -0.59 -21.31 -1.97
C PHE A 314 0.57 -21.32 -2.97
N HIS A 315 1.67 -21.97 -2.62
CA HIS A 315 2.90 -22.05 -3.42
C HIS A 315 2.60 -22.14 -4.92
N ILE A 316 3.04 -21.13 -5.70
CA ILE A 316 3.00 -21.14 -7.17
C ILE A 316 4.33 -21.73 -7.71
N PHE A 317 4.97 -22.63 -6.95
CA PHE A 317 6.20 -23.29 -7.33
C PHE A 317 6.15 -24.74 -6.88
#